data_AF-A0A0D1W9P7-F1
#
_entry.id   AF-A0A0D1W9P7-F1
#
_cell.length_a   1.000
_cell.length_b   1.000
_cell.length_c   1.000
_cell.angle_alpha   90.00
_cell.angle_beta   90.00
_cell.angle_gamma   90.00
#
_symmetry.space_group_name_H-M   'P 1'
#
loop_
_entity.id
_entity.type
_entity.pdbx_description
1 polymer ?
#
loop_
_entity_poly.entity_id
_entity_poly.type
_entity_poly.pdbx_seq_one_letter_code
_entity_poly.pdbx_strand_id
1 'polypeptide(L)'
;MRQNELWRLAVTEMNYSLYGEQMVCSMSTQLFHIPETSDLMGNAEMHRHLVPASYHRVTAAGSAQRLLNGERAPSIVETLIACIQNAELRDRNVRVGLYTMRDAAPPTYKPFIENIIRWQDYTELHLQNAKQFVAPSSLQRQI
;
A
#
# COMPACT_ATOMS: atom_id res chain seq x y z
N MET A 1 -13.78 -18.72 12.08
CA MET A 1 -13.95 -18.62 10.62
C MET A 1 -13.26 -19.78 9.94
N ARG A 2 -13.77 -20.27 8.82
CA ARG A 2 -13.08 -21.32 8.02
C ARG A 2 -11.84 -20.70 7.36
N GLN A 3 -10.76 -21.47 7.15
CA GLN A 3 -9.52 -20.95 6.54
C GLN A 3 -9.76 -20.26 5.18
N ASN A 4 -10.63 -20.82 4.34
CA ASN A 4 -10.99 -20.21 3.06
C ASN A 4 -11.72 -18.86 3.20
N GLU A 5 -12.43 -18.64 4.31
CA GLU A 5 -13.10 -17.37 4.58
C GLU A 5 -12.09 -16.28 4.98
N LEU A 6 -11.06 -16.64 5.75
CA LEU A 6 -9.94 -15.73 6.05
C LEU A 6 -9.17 -15.35 4.78
N TRP A 7 -8.90 -16.31 3.88
CA TRP A 7 -8.26 -16.00 2.60
C TRP A 7 -9.11 -15.11 1.70
N ARG A 8 -10.43 -15.31 1.66
CA ARG A 8 -11.31 -14.43 0.92
C ARG A 8 -11.27 -12.99 1.46
N LEU A 9 -11.29 -12.82 2.78
CA LEU A 9 -11.17 -11.50 3.41
C LEU A 9 -9.80 -10.87 3.13
N ALA A 10 -8.72 -11.64 3.26
CA ALA A 10 -7.37 -11.17 2.93
C ALA A 10 -7.27 -10.70 1.47
N VAL A 11 -7.82 -11.44 0.51
CA VAL A 11 -7.86 -11.04 -0.91
C VAL A 11 -8.64 -9.75 -1.09
N THR A 12 -9.82 -9.62 -0.49
CA THR A 12 -10.63 -8.39 -0.57
C THR A 12 -9.85 -7.17 -0.07
N GLU A 13 -9.26 -7.26 1.12
CA GLU A 13 -8.48 -6.17 1.71
C GLU A 13 -7.22 -5.85 0.89
N MET A 14 -6.51 -6.86 0.38
CA MET A 14 -5.37 -6.64 -0.50
C MET A 14 -5.76 -5.93 -1.80
N ASN A 15 -6.93 -6.26 -2.37
CA ASN A 15 -7.44 -5.60 -3.57
C ASN A 15 -7.81 -4.14 -3.31
N TYR A 16 -8.43 -3.83 -2.17
CA TYR A 16 -8.68 -2.44 -1.79
C TYR A 16 -7.39 -1.66 -1.56
N SER A 17 -6.41 -2.26 -0.87
CA SER A 17 -5.09 -1.66 -0.69
C SER A 17 -4.42 -1.37 -2.05
N LEU A 18 -4.45 -2.32 -2.99
CA LEU A 18 -3.93 -2.13 -4.35
C LEU A 18 -4.67 -1.05 -5.13
N TYR A 19 -5.98 -0.94 -4.97
CA TYR A 19 -6.76 0.10 -5.63
C TYR A 19 -6.36 1.49 -5.12
N GLY A 20 -6.19 1.64 -3.80
CA GLY A 20 -5.67 2.88 -3.23
C GLY A 20 -4.27 3.23 -3.76
N GLU A 21 -3.37 2.25 -3.83
CA GLU A 21 -2.01 2.42 -4.37
C GLU A 21 -2.04 2.87 -5.84
N GLN A 22 -2.96 2.33 -6.65
CA GLN A 22 -3.15 2.77 -8.03
C GLN A 22 -3.52 4.26 -8.11
N MET A 23 -4.39 4.73 -7.20
CA MET A 23 -4.76 6.14 -7.13
C MET A 23 -3.57 7.01 -6.70
N VAL A 24 -2.81 6.59 -5.68
CA VAL A 24 -1.59 7.29 -5.25
C VAL A 24 -0.60 7.41 -6.41
N CYS A 25 -0.22 6.28 -7.02
CA CYS A 25 0.69 6.22 -8.15
C CYS A 25 0.23 7.09 -9.32
N SER A 26 -1.04 7.00 -9.72
CA SER A 26 -1.58 7.77 -10.85
C SER A 26 -1.49 9.27 -10.58
N MET A 27 -1.93 9.70 -9.39
CA MET A 27 -2.03 11.12 -9.06
C MET A 27 -0.66 11.75 -8.78
N SER A 28 0.24 11.05 -8.10
CA SER A 28 1.58 11.56 -7.83
C SER A 28 2.43 11.63 -9.11
N THR A 29 2.29 10.64 -10.00
CA THR A 29 2.99 10.64 -11.29
C THR A 29 2.51 11.79 -12.17
N GLN A 30 1.21 12.11 -12.15
CA GLN A 30 0.64 13.24 -12.88
C GLN A 30 1.38 14.56 -12.58
N LEU A 31 1.84 14.76 -11.34
CA LEU A 31 2.52 15.99 -10.93
C LEU A 31 3.84 16.22 -11.68
N PHE A 32 4.52 15.16 -12.17
CA PHE A 32 5.71 15.31 -13.01
C PHE A 32 5.39 15.89 -14.40
N HIS A 33 4.13 15.82 -14.83
CA HIS A 33 3.68 16.27 -16.16
C HIS A 33 3.01 17.65 -16.12
N ILE A 34 2.96 18.30 -14.95
CA ILE A 34 2.42 19.63 -14.78
C ILE A 34 3.60 20.57 -14.51
N PRO A 35 3.84 21.61 -15.34
CA PRO A 35 5.02 22.47 -15.21
C PRO A 35 5.25 23.01 -13.79
N GLU A 36 4.20 23.47 -13.12
CA GLU A 36 4.25 24.08 -11.78
C GLU A 36 4.61 23.10 -10.66
N THR A 37 4.51 21.79 -10.91
CA THR A 37 4.79 20.74 -9.92
C THR A 37 5.80 19.71 -10.40
N SER A 38 6.38 19.90 -11.59
CA SER A 38 7.30 18.96 -12.23
C SER A 38 8.51 18.62 -11.37
N ASP A 39 9.03 19.62 -10.64
CA ASP A 39 10.13 19.49 -9.67
C ASP A 39 9.66 19.60 -8.21
N LEU A 40 8.39 19.24 -7.93
CA LEU A 40 7.85 19.36 -6.58
C LEU A 40 8.65 18.52 -5.58
N MET A 41 9.24 19.19 -4.60
CA MET A 41 10.04 18.56 -3.55
C MET A 41 9.26 17.44 -2.86
N GLY A 42 9.92 16.32 -2.64
CA GLY A 42 9.31 15.13 -2.04
C GLY A 42 8.71 14.16 -3.06
N ASN A 43 8.29 14.58 -4.26
CA ASN A 43 7.63 13.67 -5.20
C ASN A 43 8.57 12.55 -5.71
N ALA A 44 9.77 12.92 -6.16
CA ALA A 44 10.77 11.94 -6.60
C ALA A 44 11.23 11.01 -5.47
N GLU A 45 11.41 11.54 -4.25
CA GLU A 45 11.82 10.73 -3.09
C GLU A 45 10.71 9.77 -2.66
N MET A 46 9.47 10.25 -2.60
CA MET A 46 8.29 9.43 -2.34
C MET A 46 8.22 8.25 -3.33
N HIS A 47 8.43 8.51 -4.63
CA HIS A 47 8.41 7.46 -5.66
C HIS A 47 9.51 6.39 -5.50
N ARG A 48 10.67 6.72 -4.91
CA ARG A 48 11.73 5.73 -4.57
C ARG A 48 11.25 4.70 -3.56
N HIS A 49 10.25 5.05 -2.74
CA HIS A 49 9.62 4.16 -1.78
C HIS A 49 8.31 3.54 -2.30
N LEU A 50 7.54 4.30 -3.08
CA LEU A 50 6.27 3.87 -3.67
C LEU A 50 6.47 2.67 -4.59
N VAL A 51 7.48 2.70 -5.48
CA VAL A 51 7.72 1.59 -6.42
C VAL A 51 8.00 0.26 -5.69
N PRO A 52 8.91 0.20 -4.68
CA PRO A 52 9.05 -0.97 -3.83
C PRO A 52 7.78 -1.36 -3.06
N ALA A 53 7.03 -0.39 -2.52
CA ALA A 53 5.76 -0.66 -1.82
C ALA A 53 4.76 -1.37 -2.74
N SER A 54 4.56 -0.82 -3.94
CA SER A 54 3.76 -1.40 -5.02
C SER A 54 4.18 -2.83 -5.36
N TYR A 55 5.48 -3.09 -5.56
CA TYR A 55 5.99 -4.44 -5.84
C TYR A 55 5.57 -5.46 -4.77
N HIS A 56 5.77 -5.10 -3.50
CA HIS A 56 5.42 -5.97 -2.39
C HIS A 56 3.89 -6.16 -2.29
N ARG A 57 3.11 -5.09 -2.46
CA ARG A 57 1.65 -5.16 -2.38
C ARG A 57 1.06 -6.04 -3.48
N VAL A 58 1.57 -5.95 -4.71
CA VAL A 58 1.16 -6.83 -5.83
C VAL A 58 1.52 -8.29 -5.53
N THR A 59 2.73 -8.52 -5.03
CA THR A 59 3.20 -9.88 -4.67
C THR A 59 2.35 -10.49 -3.55
N ALA A 60 2.00 -9.71 -2.54
CA ALA A 60 1.09 -10.11 -1.47
C ALA A 60 -0.30 -10.45 -2.01
N ALA A 61 -0.90 -9.60 -2.85
CA ALA A 61 -2.21 -9.87 -3.43
C ALA A 61 -2.23 -11.18 -4.25
N GLY A 62 -1.20 -11.40 -5.08
CA GLY A 62 -1.04 -12.66 -5.81
C GLY A 62 -0.92 -13.87 -4.88
N SER A 63 -0.14 -13.75 -3.80
CA SER A 63 0.00 -14.83 -2.81
C SER A 63 -1.31 -15.15 -2.09
N ALA A 64 -2.08 -14.12 -1.70
CA ALA A 64 -3.41 -14.30 -1.12
C ALA A 64 -4.38 -14.98 -2.08
N GLN A 65 -4.37 -14.59 -3.36
CA GLN A 65 -5.21 -15.18 -4.40
C GLN A 65 -4.88 -16.67 -4.63
N ARG A 66 -3.59 -17.03 -4.66
CA ARG A 66 -3.15 -18.43 -4.78
C ARG A 66 -3.65 -19.30 -3.64
N LEU A 67 -3.58 -18.80 -2.40
CA LEU A 67 -4.09 -19.49 -1.21
C LEU A 67 -5.62 -19.65 -1.25
N LEU A 68 -6.35 -18.61 -1.69
CA LEU A 68 -7.79 -18.66 -1.90
C LEU A 68 -8.18 -19.73 -2.95
N ASN A 69 -7.39 -19.85 -4.02
CA ASN A 69 -7.59 -20.84 -5.08
C ASN A 69 -7.18 -22.27 -4.69
N GLY A 70 -6.72 -22.48 -3.45
CA GLY A 70 -6.48 -23.81 -2.89
C GLY A 70 -5.02 -24.23 -2.87
N GLU A 71 -4.06 -23.38 -3.26
CA GLU A 71 -2.66 -23.67 -3.01
C GLU A 71 -2.37 -23.71 -1.50
N ARG A 72 -1.40 -24.55 -1.08
CA ARG A 72 -1.14 -24.88 0.32
C ARG A 72 0.34 -24.81 0.73
N ALA A 73 1.24 -24.44 -0.18
CA ALA A 73 2.66 -24.40 0.13
C ALA A 73 2.94 -23.36 1.23
N PRO A 74 3.62 -23.72 2.34
CA PRO A 74 3.89 -22.79 3.45
C PRO A 74 4.63 -21.52 3.01
N SER A 75 5.53 -21.64 2.03
CA SER A 75 6.28 -20.53 1.45
C SER A 75 5.40 -19.44 0.83
N ILE A 76 4.16 -19.76 0.41
CA ILE A 76 3.21 -18.76 -0.10
C ILE A 76 2.69 -17.89 1.05
N VAL A 77 2.40 -18.49 2.20
CA VAL A 77 1.96 -17.75 3.40
C VAL A 77 3.09 -16.87 3.92
N GLU A 78 4.30 -17.40 3.99
CA GLU A 78 5.50 -16.65 4.39
C GLU A 78 5.75 -15.46 3.45
N THR A 79 5.64 -15.68 2.13
CA THR A 79 5.78 -14.62 1.12
C THR A 79 4.72 -13.54 1.28
N LEU A 80 3.45 -13.93 1.49
CA LEU A 80 2.34 -13.02 1.74
C LEU A 80 2.62 -12.12 2.94
N ILE A 81 2.97 -12.70 4.09
CA ILE A 81 3.23 -11.98 5.33
C ILE A 81 4.43 -11.03 5.16
N ALA A 82 5.54 -11.54 4.62
CA ALA A 82 6.75 -10.75 4.42
C ALA A 82 6.49 -9.57 3.47
N CYS A 83 5.73 -9.76 2.41
CA CYS A 83 5.41 -8.68 1.48
C CYS A 83 4.47 -7.63 2.10
N ILE A 84 3.47 -8.03 2.91
CA ILE A 84 2.63 -7.07 3.64
C ILE A 84 3.49 -6.21 4.59
N GLN A 85 4.40 -6.82 5.35
CA GLN A 85 5.27 -6.12 6.28
C GLN A 85 6.25 -5.18 5.55
N ASN A 86 6.81 -5.61 4.43
CA ASN A 86 7.71 -4.76 3.64
C ASN A 86 6.97 -3.59 2.99
N ALA A 87 5.75 -3.79 2.47
CA ALA A 87 4.93 -2.69 1.96
C ALA A 87 4.65 -1.65 3.05
N GLU A 88 4.22 -2.09 4.23
CA GLU A 88 3.97 -1.22 5.39
C GLU A 88 5.22 -0.42 5.81
N LEU A 89 6.40 -1.04 5.78
CA LEU A 89 7.65 -0.35 6.09
C LEU A 89 7.95 0.77 5.07
N ARG A 90 7.66 0.52 3.78
CA ARG A 90 7.87 1.50 2.71
C ARG A 90 6.85 2.63 2.76
N ASP A 91 5.60 2.32 3.10
CA ASP A 91 4.51 3.30 3.23
C ASP A 91 4.85 4.44 4.21
N ARG A 92 5.62 4.16 5.27
CA ARG A 92 6.10 5.20 6.20
C ARG A 92 6.90 6.29 5.50
N ASN A 93 7.78 5.92 4.56
CA ASN A 93 8.57 6.89 3.81
C ASN A 93 7.78 7.51 2.65
N VAL A 94 6.80 6.78 2.10
CA VAL A 94 5.82 7.38 1.17
C VAL A 94 5.10 8.55 1.86
N ARG A 95 4.61 8.36 3.10
CA ARG A 95 4.00 9.44 3.89
C ARG A 95 4.93 10.63 4.10
N VAL A 96 6.19 10.39 4.47
CA VAL A 96 7.17 11.49 4.65
C VAL A 96 7.31 12.30 3.37
N GLY A 97 7.40 11.62 2.22
CA GLY A 97 7.44 12.28 0.92
C GLY A 97 6.18 13.07 0.60
N LEU A 98 4.99 12.51 0.86
CA LEU A 98 3.71 13.20 0.65
C LEU A 98 3.54 14.45 1.53
N TYR A 99 3.94 14.39 2.80
CA TYR A 99 3.92 15.57 3.66
C TYR A 99 4.92 16.63 3.19
N THR A 100 6.11 16.21 2.76
CA THR A 100 7.09 17.12 2.15
C THR A 100 6.51 17.80 0.91
N MET A 101 5.85 17.04 0.03
CA MET A 101 5.16 17.57 -1.16
C MET A 101 4.10 18.59 -0.78
N ARG A 102 3.23 18.27 0.17
CA ARG A 102 2.15 19.17 0.61
C ARG A 102 2.70 20.49 1.14
N ASP A 103 3.75 20.41 1.95
CA ASP A 103 4.32 21.58 2.61
C ASP A 103 5.00 22.49 1.57
N ALA A 104 5.69 21.90 0.58
CA ALA A 104 6.37 22.61 -0.51
C ALA A 104 5.45 23.08 -1.65
N ALA A 105 4.24 22.53 -1.78
CA ALA A 105 3.41 22.78 -2.94
C ALA A 105 2.81 24.20 -2.98
N PRO A 106 2.59 24.76 -4.19
CA PRO A 106 1.82 25.97 -4.36
C PRO A 106 0.41 25.81 -3.75
N PRO A 107 -0.20 26.87 -3.19
CA PRO A 107 -1.49 26.78 -2.50
C PRO A 107 -2.60 26.10 -3.32
N THR A 108 -2.61 26.31 -4.64
CA THR A 108 -3.58 25.71 -5.57
C THR A 108 -3.49 24.19 -5.67
N TYR A 109 -2.32 23.60 -5.42
CA TYR A 109 -2.10 22.15 -5.50
C TYR A 109 -2.17 21.43 -4.15
N LYS A 110 -2.17 22.16 -3.03
CA LYS A 110 -2.29 21.54 -1.69
C LYS A 110 -3.53 20.66 -1.54
N PRO A 111 -4.74 21.05 -2.00
CA PRO A 111 -5.92 20.18 -1.93
C PRO A 111 -5.77 18.88 -2.73
N PHE A 112 -5.05 18.92 -3.87
CA PHE A 112 -4.78 17.75 -4.69
C PHE A 112 -3.85 16.78 -3.95
N ILE A 113 -2.79 17.29 -3.31
CA ILE A 113 -1.85 16.46 -2.55
C ILE A 113 -2.51 15.88 -1.29
N GLU A 114 -3.35 16.66 -0.60
CA GLU A 114 -4.18 16.14 0.50
C GLU A 114 -5.11 15.02 0.03
N ASN A 115 -5.55 15.04 -1.23
CA ASN A 115 -6.31 13.93 -1.80
C ASN A 115 -5.45 12.68 -2.02
N ILE A 116 -4.19 12.84 -2.43
CA ILE A 116 -3.23 11.72 -2.51
C ILE A 116 -2.98 11.13 -1.12
N ILE A 117 -2.82 11.97 -0.09
CA ILE A 117 -2.63 11.53 1.30
C ILE A 117 -3.83 10.70 1.77
N ARG A 118 -5.07 11.11 1.47
CA ARG A 118 -6.26 10.29 1.79
C ARG A 118 -6.27 8.93 1.08
N TRP A 119 -5.80 8.87 -0.16
CA TRP A 119 -5.63 7.59 -0.85
C TRP A 119 -4.53 6.73 -0.22
N GLN A 120 -3.45 7.35 0.27
CA GLN A 120 -2.42 6.64 1.05
C GLN A 120 -3.00 6.11 2.36
N ASP A 121 -3.82 6.88 3.07
CA ASP A 121 -4.51 6.41 4.29
C ASP A 121 -5.41 5.19 4.00
N TYR A 122 -6.19 5.25 2.92
CA TYR A 122 -7.02 4.15 2.45
C TYR A 122 -6.18 2.90 2.12
N THR A 123 -5.07 3.10 1.41
CA THR A 123 -4.13 2.04 1.02
C THR A 123 -3.57 1.31 2.24
N GLU A 124 -3.10 2.05 3.23
CA GLU A 124 -2.50 1.52 4.44
C GLU A 124 -3.53 0.84 5.35
N LEU A 125 -4.72 1.44 5.52
CA LEU A 125 -5.81 0.85 6.29
C LEU A 125 -6.14 -0.57 5.81
N HIS A 126 -6.33 -0.72 4.50
CA HIS A 126 -6.66 -2.01 3.91
C HIS A 126 -5.48 -2.99 3.95
N LEU A 127 -4.24 -2.51 3.86
CA LEU A 127 -3.06 -3.37 4.07
C LEU A 127 -3.02 -3.92 5.51
N GLN A 128 -3.34 -3.09 6.51
CA GLN A 128 -3.40 -3.53 7.91
C GLN A 128 -4.53 -4.52 8.16
N ASN A 129 -5.71 -4.29 7.57
CA ASN A 129 -6.81 -5.25 7.66
C ASN A 129 -6.43 -6.60 7.04
N ALA A 130 -5.78 -6.59 5.87
CA ALA A 130 -5.26 -7.82 5.25
C ALA A 130 -4.29 -8.55 6.19
N LYS A 131 -3.39 -7.82 6.84
CA LYS A 131 -2.43 -8.36 7.83
C LYS A 131 -3.12 -9.13 8.95
N GLN A 132 -4.26 -8.64 9.45
CA GLN A 132 -5.02 -9.28 10.53
C GLN A 132 -5.58 -10.65 10.12
N PHE A 133 -5.92 -10.84 8.84
CA PHE A 133 -6.47 -12.09 8.32
C PHE A 133 -5.41 -13.14 7.96
N VAL A 134 -4.15 -12.74 7.83
CA VAL A 134 -3.04 -13.62 7.42
C VAL A 134 -2.07 -13.91 8.55
N ALA A 135 -2.09 -13.14 9.63
CA ALA A 135 -1.22 -13.37 10.79
C ALA A 135 -1.61 -14.67 11.53
N PRO A 136 -0.65 -15.52 11.93
CA PRO A 136 -0.93 -16.65 12.80
C PRO A 136 -1.51 -16.15 14.13
N SER A 137 -2.37 -16.96 14.76
CA SER A 137 -3.02 -16.70 16.05
C SER A 137 -2.07 -16.42 17.24
N SER A 138 -0.76 -16.60 17.06
CA SER A 138 0.27 -16.20 18.03
C SER A 138 0.69 -14.73 17.93
N LEU A 139 0.52 -14.06 16.77
CA LEU A 139 0.84 -12.65 16.57
C LEU A 139 -0.35 -11.71 16.86
N GLN A 140 -1.58 -12.22 16.87
CA GLN A 140 -2.78 -11.45 17.22
C GLN A 140 -2.88 -11.07 18.72
N ARG A 141 -1.95 -11.55 19.57
CA ARG A 141 -1.90 -11.28 21.02
C ARG A 141 -0.91 -10.20 21.43
N GLN A 142 -0.30 -9.49 20.49
CA GLN A 142 0.69 -8.43 20.77
C GLN A 142 0.31 -7.07 20.17
N ILE A 143 -0.96 -6.87 19.79
CA ILE A 143 -1.53 -5.58 19.40
C ILE A 143 -2.72 -5.30 20.31
#